data_AF-A0A531MF77-F1
#
_entry.id   AF-A0A531MF77-F1
#
_cell.length_a   1.000
_cell.length_b   1.000
_cell.length_c   1.000
_cell.angle_alpha   90.00
_cell.angle_beta   90.00
_cell.angle_gamma   90.00
#
_symmetry.space_group_name_H-M   'P 1'
#
loop_
_entity.id
_entity.type
_entity.pdbx_description
1 polymer ?
#
loop_
_entity_poly.entity_id
_entity_poly.type
_entity_poly.pdbx_seq_one_letter_code
_entity_poly.pdbx_strand_id
1 'polypeptide(L)' 'FYGYHYQGRTFDCGSPEGFVEANVAFALWRNDMNQSMAGVIRTLLDEMKPSERRGAAF' A
#
# COMPACT_ATOMS: atom_id res chain seq x y z
N PHE A 1 -19.55 -2.24 -29.32
CA PHE A 1 -19.15 -2.17 -27.90
C PHE A 1 -19.02 -0.71 -27.51
N TYR A 2 -19.41 -0.35 -26.28
CA TYR A 2 -19.19 0.99 -25.72
C TYR A 2 -18.27 0.85 -24.50
N GLY A 3 -17.28 1.74 -24.41
CA GLY A 3 -16.35 1.81 -23.28
C GLY A 3 -16.52 3.15 -22.57
N TYR A 4 -16.40 3.13 -21.24
CA TYR A 4 -16.39 4.33 -20.41
C TYR A 4 -14.98 4.57 -19.87
N HIS A 5 -14.44 5.76 -20.07
CA HIS A 5 -13.15 6.15 -19.49
C HIS A 5 -13.39 6.66 -18.07
N TYR A 6 -13.20 5.76 -17.09
CA TYR A 6 -13.24 6.12 -15.68
C TYR A 6 -12.12 7.10 -15.31
N GLN A 7 -12.47 8.25 -14.74
CA GLN A 7 -11.53 9.34 -14.37
C GLN A 7 -11.15 9.33 -12.87
N GLY A 8 -11.62 8.35 -12.11
CA GLY A 8 -11.27 8.24 -10.69
C GLY A 8 -9.97 7.46 -10.47
N ARG A 9 -9.62 7.24 -9.21
CA ARG A 9 -8.49 6.41 -8.82
C ARG A 9 -8.91 4.96 -8.66
N THR A 10 -8.09 4.04 -9.16
CA THR A 10 -8.25 2.60 -8.98
C THR A 10 -7.00 2.02 -8.31
N PHE A 11 -7.17 0.88 -7.64
CA PHE A 11 -6.05 0.07 -7.14
C PHE A 11 -6.15 -1.31 -7.77
N ASP A 12 -5.02 -1.86 -8.22
CA ASP A 12 -4.97 -3.24 -8.70
C ASP A 12 -4.79 -4.21 -7.54
N CYS A 13 -5.90 -4.54 -6.87
CA CYS A 13 -5.91 -5.51 -5.78
C CYS A 13 -5.68 -6.97 -6.25
N GLY A 14 -5.43 -7.21 -7.54
CA GLY A 14 -5.01 -8.53 -8.04
C GLY A 14 -3.54 -8.84 -7.75
N SER A 15 -2.72 -7.82 -7.47
CA SER A 15 -1.33 -7.97 -7.05
C SER A 15 -1.19 -7.84 -5.52
N PRO A 16 -0.22 -8.53 -4.88
CA PRO A 16 0.10 -8.33 -3.48
C PRO A 16 0.41 -6.86 -3.15
N GLU A 17 1.17 -6.19 -4.01
CA GLU A 17 1.56 -4.80 -3.85
C GLU A 17 0.35 -3.85 -3.93
N GLY A 18 -0.52 -4.03 -4.93
CA GLY A 18 -1.70 -3.19 -5.10
C GLY A 18 -2.77 -3.41 -4.02
N PHE A 19 -2.87 -4.62 -3.45
CA PHE A 19 -3.71 -4.87 -2.28
C PHE A 19 -3.22 -4.08 -1.05
N VAL A 20 -1.91 -4.05 -0.81
CA VAL A 20 -1.32 -3.27 0.29
C VAL A 20 -1.52 -1.77 0.05
N GLU A 21 -1.29 -1.30 -1.17
CA GLU A 21 -1.49 0.11 -1.55
C GLU A 21 -2.92 0.56 -1.29
N ALA A 22 -3.92 -0.23 -1.70
CA ALA A 22 -5.32 0.08 -1.48
C ALA A 22 -5.62 0.27 0.02
N ASN A 23 -5.19 -0.67 0.86
CA ASN A 23 -5.44 -0.62 2.30
C ASN A 23 -4.76 0.60 2.96
N VAL A 24 -3.51 0.89 2.60
CA VAL A 24 -2.79 2.08 3.09
C VAL A 24 -3.53 3.35 2.70
N ALA A 25 -3.95 3.45 1.43
CA ALA A 25 -4.70 4.61 0.95
C ALA A 25 -6.03 4.80 1.67
N PHE A 26 -6.82 3.74 1.86
CA PHE A 26 -8.09 3.81 2.58
C PHE A 26 -7.90 4.16 4.05
N ALA A 27 -6.87 3.63 4.71
CA ALA A 27 -6.54 3.96 6.10
C ALA A 27 -6.18 5.44 6.27
N LEU A 28 -5.42 6.00 5.31
CA LEU A 28 -5.06 7.42 5.32
C LEU A 28 -6.23 8.33 4.91
N TRP A 29 -7.19 7.87 4.10
CA TRP A 29 -8.35 8.68 3.76
C TRP A 29 -9.36 8.87 4.89
N ARG A 30 -9.34 7.99 5.89
CA ARG A 30 -10.26 8.03 7.03
C ARG A 30 -9.86 9.09 8.05
N ASN A 31 -10.75 10.04 8.35
CA ASN A 31 -10.47 11.15 9.28
C ASN A 31 -10.12 10.68 10.70
N ASP A 32 -10.77 9.61 11.19
CA ASP A 32 -10.55 9.04 12.51
C ASP A 32 -9.23 8.26 12.64
N MET A 33 -8.67 7.82 11.51
CA MET A 33 -7.48 6.98 11.47
C MET A 33 -6.25 7.66 10.87
N ASN A 34 -6.42 8.69 10.04
CA ASN A 34 -5.38 9.30 9.21
C ASN A 34 -4.10 9.61 10.02
N GLN A 35 -4.23 10.39 11.10
CA GLN A 35 -3.05 10.83 11.85
C GLN A 35 -2.32 9.68 12.51
N SER A 36 -3.06 8.75 13.13
CA SER A 36 -2.47 7.57 13.78
C SER A 36 -1.76 6.69 12.75
N MET A 37 -2.39 6.44 11.60
CA MET A 37 -1.84 5.61 10.53
C MET A 37 -0.65 6.25 9.83
N ALA A 38 -0.69 7.57 9.60
CA ALA A 38 0.46 8.28 9.08
C ALA A 38 1.66 8.23 10.03
N GLY A 39 1.42 8.21 11.36
CA GLY A 39 2.48 8.00 12.35
C GLY A 39 3.08 6.60 12.26
N VAL A 40 2.22 5.57 12.34
CA VAL A 40 2.65 4.16 12.27
C VAL A 40 3.41 3.86 10.98
N ILE A 41 2.92 4.31 9.83
CA ILE A 41 3.58 4.08 8.54
C ILE A 41 4.98 4.71 8.51
N ARG A 42 5.16 5.92 9.05
CA ARG A 42 6.49 6.55 9.14
C ARG A 42 7.45 5.73 10.02
N THR A 43 6.99 5.31 11.19
CA THR A 43 7.80 4.45 12.09
C THR A 43 8.21 3.15 11.39
N LEU A 44 7.28 2.49 10.68
CA LEU A 44 7.61 1.27 9.94
C LEU A 44 8.63 1.52 8.83
N LEU A 45 8.56 2.64 8.11
CA LEU A 45 9.53 2.99 7.07
C LEU A 45 10.94 3.22 7.65
N ASP A 46 11.04 3.72 8.87
CA ASP A 46 12.32 3.95 9.56
C ASP A 46 12.91 2.64 10.13
N GLU A 47 12.06 1.76 10.66
CA GLU A 47 12.49 0.53 11.35
C GLU A 47 12.67 -0.67 10.42
N MET A 48 11.81 -0.81 9.41
CA MET A 48 11.79 -2.00 8.54
C MET A 48 12.78 -1.85 7.39
N LYS A 49 13.86 -2.62 7.45
CA LYS A 49 14.75 -2.82 6.30
C LYS A 49 14.37 -4.11 5.58
N PRO A 50 14.47 -4.17 4.25
CA PRO A 50 14.32 -5.43 3.53
C PRO A 50 15.25 -6.45 4.16
N SER A 51 14.74 -7.65 4.47
CA SER A 51 15.64 -8.72 4.86
C SER A 51 16.56 -9.00 3.68
N GLU A 52 17.87 -9.00 3.93
CA GLU A 52 18.82 -9.53 2.97
C GLU A 52 18.39 -10.97 2.74
N ARG A 53 17.79 -11.26 1.58
CA ARG A 53 17.52 -12.62 1.16
C ARG A 53 18.86 -13.34 1.27
N ARG A 54 19.01 -14.25 2.24
CA ARG A 54 20.08 -15.23 2.21
C ARG A 54 19.95 -15.89 0.85
N GLY A 55 20.90 -15.59 -0.03
CA GLY A 55 20.95 -16.18 -1.36
C GLY A 55 20.80 -17.68 -1.18
N ALA A 56 19.79 -18.26 -1.80
CA ALA A 56 19.71 -19.70 -1.91
C ALA A 56 21.02 -20.12 -2.57
N ALA A 57 21.89 -20.78 -1.81
CA ALA A 57 23.03 -21.48 -2.35
C ALA A 57 22.47 -22.52 -3.31
N PHE A 58 22.79 -22.37 -4.59
CA PHE A 58 22.62 -23.39 -5.61
C PHE A 58 23.67 -24.49 -5.40
#